data_AF-A0A9Q3CZP5-F1
#
_entry.id   AF-A0A9Q3CZP5-F1
#
_cell.length_a   1.000
_cell.length_b   1.000
_cell.length_c   1.000
_cell.angle_alpha   90.00
_cell.angle_beta   90.00
_cell.angle_gamma   90.00
#
_symmetry.space_group_name_H-M   'P 1'
#
loop_
_entity.id
_entity.type
_entity.pdbx_description
1 polymer ?
#
loop_
_entity_poly.entity_id
_entity_poly.type
_entity_poly.pdbx_seq_one_letter_code
_entity_poly.pdbx_strand_id
1 'polypeptide(L)'
;MKKYAKHKQCGILLQLLQQKYRSPEMESQLEEPWLGHYKDNKSFLMDGLLYHREKHTSALIVIDRDHISLILQECHDCPYMGHMSEYRTKERVASTAWWPKWEQ
;
A
#
# COMPACT_ATOMS: atom_id res chain seq x y z
N MET A 1 -2.69 6.54 -13.07
CA MET A 1 -3.05 5.10 -13.05
C MET A 1 -2.01 4.12 -13.66
N LYS A 2 -1.11 4.52 -14.57
CA LYS A 2 -0.14 3.58 -15.21
C LYS A 2 0.91 2.92 -14.28
N LYS A 3 1.04 3.35 -13.02
CA LYS A 3 2.09 2.86 -12.09
C LYS A 3 1.74 1.48 -11.48
N TYR A 4 0.50 1.26 -11.04
CA TYR A 4 0.06 -0.03 -10.50
C TYR A 4 0.03 -1.16 -11.53
N ALA A 5 -0.14 -0.83 -12.82
CA ALA A 5 -0.15 -1.80 -13.91
C ALA A 5 1.18 -2.56 -14.08
N LYS A 6 2.30 -2.00 -13.59
CA LYS A 6 3.60 -2.68 -13.60
C LYS A 6 3.72 -3.79 -12.55
N HIS A 7 2.87 -3.77 -11.52
CA HIS A 7 2.88 -4.75 -10.45
C HIS A 7 1.64 -5.63 -10.54
N LYS A 8 1.82 -6.88 -10.98
CA LYS A 8 0.75 -7.85 -11.28
C LYS A 8 -0.35 -7.86 -10.21
N GLN A 9 0.03 -7.99 -8.94
CA GLN A 9 -0.91 -8.06 -7.81
C GLN A 9 -1.73 -6.77 -7.64
N CYS A 10 -1.13 -5.58 -7.81
CA CYS A 10 -1.86 -4.31 -7.69
C CYS A 10 -2.75 -4.05 -8.90
N GLY A 11 -2.34 -4.50 -10.09
CA GLY A 11 -3.18 -4.45 -11.29
C GLY A 11 -4.46 -5.26 -11.10
N ILE A 12 -4.34 -6.50 -10.63
CA ILE A 12 -5.48 -7.37 -10.33
C ILE A 12 -6.36 -6.75 -9.24
N LEU A 13 -5.76 -6.27 -8.14
CA LEU A 13 -6.48 -5.64 -7.04
C LEU A 13 -7.26 -4.40 -7.50
N LEU A 14 -6.65 -3.56 -8.34
CA LEU A 14 -7.30 -2.38 -8.90
C LEU A 14 -8.49 -2.75 -9.78
N GLN A 15 -8.36 -3.79 -10.61
CA GLN A 15 -9.48 -4.29 -11.41
C GLN A 15 -10.61 -4.85 -10.55
N LEU A 16 -10.28 -5.66 -9.53
CA LEU A 16 -11.25 -6.21 -8.58
C LEU A 16 -12.02 -5.10 -7.84
N LEU A 17 -11.33 -4.05 -7.40
CA LEU A 17 -11.95 -2.93 -6.67
C LEU A 17 -12.76 -1.98 -7.57
N GLN A 18 -12.48 -1.95 -8.88
CA GLN A 18 -13.26 -1.17 -9.85
C GLN A 18 -14.47 -1.93 -10.38
N GLN A 19 -14.46 -3.26 -10.29
CA GLN A 19 -15.58 -4.07 -10.72
C GLN A 19 -16.77 -3.93 -9.77
N LYS A 20 -17.97 -3.83 -10.36
CA LYS A 20 -19.23 -3.76 -9.59
C LYS A 20 -19.63 -5.12 -9.01
N TYR A 21 -19.06 -6.21 -9.55
CA TYR A 21 -19.40 -7.58 -9.19
C TYR A 21 -18.14 -8.35 -8.82
N ARG A 22 -18.30 -9.30 -7.90
CA ARG A 22 -17.24 -10.18 -7.43
C ARG A 22 -16.81 -11.15 -8.54
N SER A 23 -15.50 -11.28 -8.77
CA SER A 23 -14.93 -12.17 -9.78
C SER A 23 -14.02 -13.23 -9.12
N PRO A 24 -14.54 -14.44 -8.83
CA PRO A 24 -13.76 -15.51 -8.19
C PRO A 24 -12.53 -15.93 -8.98
N GLU A 25 -12.59 -15.85 -10.32
CA GLU A 25 -11.46 -16.14 -11.20
C GLU A 25 -10.32 -15.14 -10.99
N MET A 26 -10.62 -13.86 -10.84
CA MET A 26 -9.61 -12.83 -10.56
C MET A 26 -9.10 -12.91 -9.13
N GLU A 27 -9.96 -13.27 -8.15
CA GLU A 27 -9.53 -13.52 -6.77
C GLU A 27 -8.49 -14.65 -6.70
N SER A 28 -8.64 -15.69 -7.53
CA SER A 28 -7.68 -16.80 -7.59
C SER A 28 -6.28 -16.40 -8.10
N GLN A 29 -6.16 -15.24 -8.73
CA GLN A 29 -4.89 -14.70 -9.23
C GLN A 29 -4.17 -13.84 -8.19
N LEU A 30 -4.83 -13.47 -7.09
CA LEU A 30 -4.19 -12.79 -5.97
C LEU A 30 -3.40 -13.78 -5.12
N GLU A 31 -2.17 -13.39 -4.78
CA GLU A 31 -1.31 -14.12 -3.85
C GLU A 31 -1.34 -13.45 -2.47
N GLU A 32 -0.98 -14.18 -1.41
CA GLU A 32 -0.85 -13.58 -0.08
C GLU A 32 0.29 -12.54 -0.03
N PRO A 33 0.16 -11.42 0.73
CA PRO A 33 -0.94 -11.09 1.63
C PRO A 33 -2.15 -10.39 0.95
N TRP A 34 -2.10 -10.17 -0.37
CA TRP A 34 -3.10 -9.38 -1.10
C TRP A 34 -4.48 -10.01 -1.11
N LEU A 35 -4.54 -11.33 -1.24
CA LEU A 35 -5.79 -12.08 -1.21
C LEU A 35 -6.49 -11.94 0.14
N GLY A 36 -5.77 -12.15 1.25
CA GLY A 36 -6.28 -11.92 2.60
C GLY A 36 -6.75 -10.48 2.79
N HIS A 37 -5.95 -9.50 2.36
CA HIS A 37 -6.32 -8.08 2.47
C HIS A 37 -7.57 -7.71 1.67
N TYR A 38 -7.75 -8.29 0.49
CA TYR A 38 -8.96 -8.07 -0.31
C TYR A 38 -10.19 -8.68 0.37
N LYS A 39 -10.10 -9.95 0.80
CA LYS A 39 -11.21 -10.66 1.46
C LYS A 39 -11.63 -10.02 2.78
N ASP A 40 -10.67 -9.48 3.53
CA ASP A 40 -10.91 -8.78 4.80
C ASP A 40 -11.43 -7.35 4.63
N ASN A 41 -11.67 -6.89 3.39
CA ASN A 41 -11.97 -5.49 3.07
C ASN A 41 -10.91 -4.51 3.62
N LYS A 42 -9.65 -4.93 3.64
CA LYS A 42 -8.50 -4.09 4.02
C LYS A 42 -7.89 -3.36 2.83
N SER A 43 -8.40 -3.56 1.61
CA SER A 43 -7.94 -2.84 0.42
C SER A 43 -9.09 -2.08 -0.20
N PHE A 44 -8.87 -0.81 -0.57
CA PHE A 44 -9.90 0.01 -1.22
C PHE A 44 -9.28 1.03 -2.18
N LEU A 45 -10.11 1.55 -3.09
CA LEU A 45 -9.72 2.56 -4.08
C LEU A 45 -10.36 3.90 -3.70
N MET A 46 -9.55 4.96 -3.65
CA MET A 46 -10.03 6.33 -3.42
C MET A 46 -9.21 7.27 -4.32
N ASP A 47 -9.90 8.14 -5.07
CA ASP A 47 -9.28 9.08 -6.03
C ASP A 47 -8.30 8.44 -7.02
N GLY A 48 -8.55 7.17 -7.39
CA GLY A 48 -7.68 6.41 -8.29
C GLY A 48 -6.37 5.91 -7.67
N LEU A 49 -6.26 5.97 -6.34
CA LEU A 49 -5.16 5.47 -5.54
C LEU A 49 -5.61 4.27 -4.70
N LEU A 50 -4.72 3.28 -4.55
CA LEU A 50 -4.97 2.11 -3.72
C LEU A 50 -4.57 2.40 -2.27
N TYR A 51 -5.45 2.08 -1.34
CA TYR A 51 -5.22 2.22 0.10
C TYR A 51 -5.34 0.88 0.80
N HIS A 52 -4.49 0.69 1.81
CA HIS A 52 -4.55 -0.39 2.76
C HIS A 52 -5.13 0.13 4.08
N ARG A 53 -6.21 -0.48 4.56
CA ARG A 53 -6.84 -0.17 5.84
C ARG A 53 -6.28 -1.08 6.92
N GLU A 54 -5.75 -0.44 7.96
CA GLU A 54 -5.42 -1.04 9.23
C GLU A 54 -6.38 -0.49 10.31
N LYS A 55 -6.51 -1.15 11.47
CA LYS A 55 -7.62 -0.96 12.45
C LYS A 55 -8.22 0.45 12.54
N HIS A 56 -7.37 1.47 12.66
CA HIS A 56 -7.78 2.88 12.82
C HIS A 56 -7.15 3.82 11.78
N THR A 57 -6.45 3.30 10.78
CA THR A 57 -5.65 4.07 9.83
C THR A 57 -5.83 3.55 8.40
N SER A 58 -5.55 4.40 7.43
CA SER A 58 -5.52 4.00 6.02
C SER A 58 -4.25 4.55 5.38
N ALA A 59 -3.43 3.63 4.89
CA ALA A 59 -2.13 3.93 4.34
C ALA A 59 -2.16 3.75 2.81
N LEU A 60 -1.50 4.64 2.08
CA LEU A 60 -1.39 4.55 0.63
C LEU A 60 -0.54 3.34 0.24
N ILE A 61 -1.03 2.50 -0.67
CA ILE A 61 -0.25 1.38 -1.20
C ILE A 61 0.79 1.94 -2.18
N VAL A 62 2.06 1.81 -1.80
CA VAL A 62 3.22 2.17 -2.61
C VAL A 62 3.93 0.89 -3.05
N ILE A 63 4.37 0.84 -4.29
CA ILE A 63 5.01 -0.35 -4.90
C ILE A 63 6.31 -0.04 -5.62
N ASP A 64 6.58 1.23 -5.84
CA ASP A 64 7.73 1.71 -6.59
C ASP A 64 8.85 1.99 -5.60
N ARG A 65 10.01 1.34 -5.78
CA ARG A 65 11.14 1.47 -4.86
C ARG A 65 11.65 2.90 -4.80
N ASP A 66 11.61 3.64 -5.90
CA ASP A 66 12.11 5.02 -5.92
C ASP A 66 11.20 5.92 -5.07
N HIS A 67 9.88 5.73 -5.12
CA HIS A 67 8.96 6.46 -4.24
C HIS A 67 9.10 6.01 -2.78
N ILE A 68 9.34 4.71 -2.53
CA ILE A 68 9.58 4.20 -1.16
C ILE A 68 10.83 4.86 -0.58
N SER A 69 11.94 4.86 -1.31
CA SER A 69 13.19 5.51 -0.91
C SER A 69 13.01 7.00 -0.68
N LEU A 70 12.26 7.70 -1.56
CA LEU A 70 11.96 9.11 -1.38
C LEU A 70 11.13 9.38 -0.12
N ILE A 71 10.08 8.60 0.14
CA ILE A 71 9.26 8.74 1.35
C ILE A 71 10.10 8.53 2.61
N LEU A 72 10.96 7.51 2.62
CA LEU A 72 11.85 7.21 3.75
C LEU A 72 12.87 8.34 3.97
N GLN A 73 13.47 8.85 2.89
CA GLN A 73 14.44 9.94 2.94
C GLN A 73 13.79 11.23 3.45
N GLU A 74 12.63 11.63 2.91
CA GLU A 74 11.90 12.82 3.37
C GLU A 74 11.50 12.73 4.85
N CYS A 75 11.09 11.55 5.32
CA CYS A 75 10.75 11.36 6.72
C CYS A 75 11.98 11.37 7.64
N HIS A 76 13.16 10.98 7.12
CA HIS A 76 14.42 11.02 7.86
C HIS A 76 15.03 12.43 7.90
N ASP A 77 15.02 13.14 6.76
CA ASP A 77 15.71 14.41 6.57
C ASP A 77 14.90 15.62 7.06
N CYS A 78 13.65 15.43 7.50
CA CYS A 78 12.80 16.53 7.94
C CYS A 78 13.40 17.23 9.18
N PRO A 79 13.85 18.50 9.07
CA PRO A 79 14.57 19.19 10.15
C PRO A 79 13.68 19.53 11.35
N TYR A 80 12.35 19.52 11.17
CA TYR A 80 11.36 19.65 12.25
C TYR A 80 11.19 18.37 13.08
N MET A 81 11.77 17.24 12.65
CA MET A 81 11.50 15.93 13.23
C MET A 81 12.59 15.45 14.21
N GLY A 82 13.70 16.18 14.33
CA GLY A 82 14.78 15.92 15.29
C GLY A 82 15.42 14.55 15.09
N HIS A 83 16.46 14.45 14.24
CA HIS A 83 17.30 13.26 14.00
C HIS A 83 16.69 11.93 14.50
N MET A 84 15.64 11.47 13.83
CA MET A 84 14.91 10.29 14.27
C MET A 84 15.66 9.01 13.92
N SER A 85 15.72 8.06 14.84
CA SER A 85 16.19 6.71 14.54
C SER A 85 15.29 6.06 13.49
N GLU A 86 15.85 5.17 12.67
CA GLU A 86 15.15 4.45 11.59
C GLU A 86 13.82 3.82 12.06
N TYR A 87 13.76 3.38 13.31
CA TYR A 87 12.56 2.80 13.93
C TYR A 87 11.38 3.79 13.99
N ARG A 88 11.61 5.05 14.39
CA ARG A 88 10.53 6.05 14.47
C ARG A 88 10.06 6.53 13.11
N THR A 89 10.97 6.55 12.14
CA THR A 89 10.63 6.82 10.73
C THR A 89 9.66 5.78 10.19
N LYS A 90 9.87 4.50 10.52
CA LYS A 90 8.98 3.39 10.13
C LYS A 90 7.59 3.50 10.75
N GLU A 91 7.47 3.74 12.05
CA GLU A 91 6.16 3.89 12.71
C GLU A 91 5.34 5.04 12.12
N ARG A 92 5.99 6.16 11.78
CA ARG A 92 5.30 7.31 11.19
C ARG A 92 4.85 7.03 9.76
N VAL A 93 5.71 6.43 8.94
CA VAL A 93 5.38 6.08 7.56
C VAL A 93 4.24 5.06 7.50
N ALA A 94 4.18 4.10 8.43
CA ALA A 94 3.11 3.08 8.46
C ALA A 94 1.69 3.68 8.55
N SER A 95 1.54 4.88 9.12
CA SER A 95 0.25 5.58 9.15
C SER A 95 -0.17 6.20 7.81
N THR A 96 0.76 6.36 6.87
CA THR A 96 0.58 7.11 5.62
C THR A 96 0.84 6.30 4.36
N ALA A 97 1.75 5.32 4.41
CA ALA A 97 2.15 4.49 3.28
C ALA A 97 2.35 3.03 3.73
N TRP A 98 2.03 2.11 2.84
CA TRP A 98 2.12 0.67 3.04
C TRP A 98 2.68 0.02 1.78
N TRP A 99 3.51 -1.02 1.94
CA TRP A 99 4.01 -1.82 0.81
C TRP A 99 4.21 -3.29 1.19
N PRO A 100 4.26 -4.22 0.20
CA PRO A 100 4.52 -5.63 0.45
C PRO A 100 5.92 -5.86 1.01
N LYS A 101 6.07 -6.76 1.97
CA LYS A 101 7.32 -6.96 2.73
C LYS A 101 7.74 -5.73 3.52
N TRP A 102 6.79 -4.89 3.90
CA TRP A 102 6.94 -4.09 5.10
C TRP A 102 7.08 -5.09 6.27
N GLU A 103 8.30 -5.51 6.59
CA GLU A 103 8.57 -6.25 7.82
C GLU A 103 8.23 -5.30 8.97
N GLN A 104 7.13 -5.59 9.66
CA GLN A 104 6.85 -5.08 11.00
C GLN A 104 7.58 -5.97 12.00
#